data_AF-A0A819HJ02-F1
#
_entry.id   AF-A0A819HJ02-F1
#
_cell.length_a   1.000
_cell.length_b   1.000
_cell.length_c   1.000
_cell.angle_alpha   90.00
_cell.angle_beta   90.00
_cell.angle_gamma   90.00
#
_symmetry.space_group_name_H-M   'P 1'
#
loop_
_entity.id
_entity.type
_entity.pdbx_description
1 polymer ?
#
loop_
_entity_poly.entity_id
_entity_poly.type
_entity_poly.pdbx_seq_one_letter_code
_entity_poly.pdbx_strand_id
1 'polypeptide(L)'
;QGLNGMQLGDKKLIVQLASVGAKNMPGGPGVIGVQLPGMNLLAPAVSTEVLCLLNMVTEEELRDDEEFEDIMEDVREECSKYGFVKSLEIPRPIPDVDVPGVGK
;
A
#
# COMPACT_ATOMS: atom_id res chain seq x y z
N GLN A 1 3.54 18.14 -12.11
CA GLN A 1 2.34 18.86 -12.56
C GLN A 1 1.19 17.86 -12.57
N GLY A 2 0.12 18.12 -11.82
CA GLY A 2 -0.92 17.12 -11.51
C GLY A 2 -2.06 17.08 -12.53
N LEU A 3 -2.97 16.13 -12.33
CA LEU A 3 -4.12 15.86 -13.22
C LEU A 3 -5.22 16.95 -13.17
N ASN A 4 -5.08 17.98 -12.32
CA ASN A 4 -6.06 19.07 -12.21
C ASN A 4 -6.09 19.88 -13.50
N GLY A 5 -7.22 19.82 -14.20
CA GLY A 5 -7.45 20.51 -15.46
C GLY A 5 -7.20 19.68 -16.72
N MET A 6 -6.90 18.39 -16.59
CA MET A 6 -6.75 17.49 -17.74
C MET A 6 -8.10 17.25 -18.44
N GLN A 7 -8.11 17.22 -19.77
CA GLN A 7 -9.31 17.00 -20.58
C GLN A 7 -9.58 15.50 -20.73
N LEU A 8 -10.79 15.04 -20.39
CA LEU A 8 -11.29 13.70 -20.63
C LEU A 8 -12.61 13.79 -21.41
N GLY A 9 -12.51 13.68 -22.74
CA GLY A 9 -13.63 13.92 -23.65
C GLY A 9 -14.14 15.36 -23.55
N ASP A 10 -15.44 15.51 -23.32
CA ASP A 10 -16.14 16.78 -23.11
C ASP A 10 -16.03 17.31 -21.67
N LYS A 11 -15.38 16.56 -20.76
CA LYS A 11 -15.27 16.90 -19.34
C LYS A 11 -13.84 17.24 -18.95
N LYS A 12 -13.69 18.19 -18.04
CA LYS A 12 -12.40 18.60 -17.46
C LYS A 12 -12.25 17.98 -16.08
N LEU A 13 -11.14 17.29 -15.85
CA LEU A 13 -10.82 16.73 -14.55
C LEU A 13 -10.55 17.85 -13.56
N ILE A 14 -11.26 17.84 -12.44
CA ILE A 14 -10.99 18.71 -11.30
C ILE A 14 -10.40 17.82 -10.23
N VAL A 15 -9.18 18.13 -9.80
CA VAL A 15 -8.53 17.42 -8.69
C VAL A 15 -8.34 18.41 -7.55
N GLN A 16 -9.05 18.16 -6.47
CA GLN A 16 -8.93 18.88 -5.19
C GLN A 16 -8.36 17.91 -4.15
N LEU A 17 -7.59 18.43 -3.20
CA LEU A 17 -7.17 17.67 -2.03
C LEU A 17 -8.43 17.25 -1.24
N ALA A 18 -8.59 15.95 -0.99
CA ALA A 18 -9.81 15.36 -0.43
C ALA A 18 -10.12 15.75 1.02
N SER A 19 -9.36 16.66 1.64
CA SER A 19 -9.54 17.02 3.05
C SER A 19 -9.34 18.51 3.28
N VAL A 20 -10.37 19.28 2.93
CA VAL A 20 -10.64 20.55 3.62
C VAL A 20 -12.10 20.55 4.04
N GLY A 21 -12.37 19.83 5.14
CA GLY A 21 -13.62 19.90 5.90
C GLY A 21 -14.79 19.05 5.38
N ALA A 22 -14.94 17.82 5.86
CA ALA A 22 -16.23 17.15 5.84
C ALA A 22 -16.40 16.23 7.07
N LYS A 23 -17.37 16.60 7.89
CA LYS A 23 -17.92 15.79 8.97
C LYS A 23 -18.47 14.48 8.40
N ASN A 24 -18.19 13.37 9.10
CA ASN A 24 -18.77 12.05 8.87
C ASN A 24 -20.26 12.12 8.51
N MET A 25 -20.61 11.70 7.30
CA MET A 25 -21.98 11.35 6.93
C MET A 25 -21.98 9.90 6.44
N PRO A 26 -22.72 8.98 7.08
CA PRO A 26 -22.73 7.58 6.70
C PRO A 26 -23.66 7.40 5.49
N GLY A 27 -23.10 6.96 4.36
CA GLY A 27 -23.88 6.53 3.19
C GLY A 27 -23.42 7.18 1.88
N GLY A 28 -22.45 6.54 1.21
CA GLY A 28 -22.06 6.87 -0.16
C GLY A 28 -21.17 5.77 -0.74
N PRO A 29 -21.50 5.19 -1.92
CA PRO A 29 -20.78 4.06 -2.48
C PRO A 29 -19.54 4.56 -3.23
N GLY A 30 -18.36 3.99 -2.96
CA GLY A 30 -17.23 4.25 -3.86
C GLY A 30 -15.82 4.08 -3.32
N VAL A 31 -15.63 3.91 -2.00
CA VAL A 31 -14.32 3.52 -1.47
C VAL A 31 -14.49 2.30 -0.58
N ILE A 32 -14.13 1.13 -1.11
CA ILE A 32 -13.79 -0.01 -0.25
C ILE A 32 -12.49 0.43 0.42
N GLY A 33 -12.60 1.12 1.55
CA GLY A 33 -11.46 1.38 2.41
C GLY A 33 -10.94 0.02 2.84
N VAL A 34 -9.84 -0.43 2.24
CA VAL A 34 -9.07 -1.56 2.76
C VAL A 34 -8.50 -1.08 4.09
N GLN A 35 -9.27 -1.29 5.16
CA GLN A 35 -8.84 -1.04 6.52
C GLN A 35 -7.88 -2.18 6.87
N LEU A 36 -6.60 -1.99 6.59
CA LEU A 36 -5.56 -2.84 7.16
C LEU A 36 -5.53 -2.56 8.68
N PRO A 37 -5.64 -3.59 9.54
CA PRO A 37 -5.52 -3.41 10.98
C PRO A 37 -4.23 -2.66 11.33
N GLY A 38 -4.35 -1.50 11.97
CA GLY A 38 -3.22 -0.66 12.34
C GLY A 38 -2.76 0.37 11.30
N MET A 39 -3.36 0.42 10.09
CA MET A 39 -2.97 1.40 9.06
C MET A 39 -4.19 2.16 8.51
N ASN A 40 -4.30 3.45 8.84
CA ASN A 40 -5.32 4.33 8.25
C ASN A 40 -4.81 4.90 6.92
N LEU A 41 -5.02 4.16 5.82
CA LEU A 41 -4.67 4.60 4.46
C LEU A 41 -5.40 5.88 3.99
N LEU A 42 -6.40 6.34 4.75
CA LEU A 42 -7.17 7.56 4.48
C LEU A 42 -6.67 8.78 5.27
N ALA A 43 -5.67 8.61 6.15
CA ALA A 43 -5.02 9.73 6.83
C ALA A 43 -3.98 10.40 5.90
N PRO A 44 -3.76 11.73 5.99
CA PRO A 44 -2.68 12.38 5.26
C PRO A 44 -1.36 11.73 5.65
N ALA A 45 -0.70 11.11 4.66
CA ALA A 45 0.57 10.44 4.85
C ALA A 45 1.63 11.47 5.25
N VAL A 46 1.95 11.51 6.54
CA VAL A 46 3.19 12.12 7.03
C VAL A 46 4.34 11.26 6.52
N SER A 47 5.39 11.90 6.01
CA SER A 47 6.61 11.17 5.62
C SER A 47 7.15 10.44 6.85
N THR A 48 7.27 9.12 6.75
CA THR A 48 7.88 8.29 7.79
C THR A 48 9.10 7.57 7.23
N GLU A 49 9.90 6.98 8.12
CA GLU A 49 10.99 6.07 7.75
C GLU A 49 10.48 4.64 7.45
N VAL A 50 9.15 4.44 7.43
CA VAL A 50 8.53 3.14 7.18
C VAL A 50 7.91 3.13 5.79
N LEU A 51 8.32 2.16 4.97
CA LEU A 51 7.79 1.92 3.64
C LEU A 51 6.85 0.71 3.68
N CYS A 52 5.63 0.87 3.15
CA CYS A 52 4.69 -0.22 2.95
C CYS A 52 4.56 -0.45 1.44
N LEU A 53 5.05 -1.60 0.98
CA LEU A 53 4.97 -2.04 -0.40
C LEU A 53 3.78 -2.99 -0.54
N LEU A 54 2.92 -2.75 -1.54
CA LEU A 54 1.71 -3.53 -1.79
C LEU A 54 1.71 -4.00 -3.25
N ASN A 55 1.06 -5.12 -3.51
CA ASN A 55 0.92 -5.78 -4.81
C ASN A 55 2.26 -6.15 -5.45
N MET A 56 3.24 -6.54 -4.63
CA MET A 56 4.58 -6.94 -5.08
C MET A 56 4.71 -8.43 -5.36
N VAL A 57 3.96 -9.27 -4.64
CA VAL A 57 4.12 -10.73 -4.58
C VAL A 57 2.78 -11.43 -4.45
N THR A 58 2.76 -12.71 -4.79
CA THR A 58 1.62 -13.62 -4.60
C THR A 58 1.77 -14.43 -3.31
N GLU A 59 0.67 -15.02 -2.85
CA GLU A 59 0.72 -15.87 -1.65
C GLU A 59 1.51 -17.15 -1.91
N GLU A 60 1.45 -17.66 -3.13
CA GLU A 60 2.11 -18.86 -3.62
C GLU A 60 3.63 -18.71 -3.55
N GLU A 61 4.16 -17.57 -4.01
CA GLU A 61 5.60 -17.27 -3.94
C GLU A 61 6.10 -17.17 -2.49
N LEU A 62 5.25 -16.69 -1.58
CA LEU A 62 5.58 -16.60 -0.15
C LEU A 62 5.54 -17.95 0.58
N ARG A 63 4.96 -19.00 -0.01
CA ARG A 63 4.93 -20.36 0.56
C ARG A 63 6.20 -21.13 0.27
N ASP A 64 6.87 -20.82 -0.83
CA ASP A 64 8.16 -21.42 -1.17
C ASP A 64 9.29 -20.73 -0.39
N ASP A 65 10.19 -21.51 0.20
CA ASP A 65 11.27 -20.98 1.03
C ASP A 65 12.40 -20.37 0.18
N GLU A 66 12.65 -20.89 -1.03
CA GLU A 66 13.68 -20.37 -1.91
C GLU A 66 13.22 -19.04 -2.52
N GLU A 67 11.98 -18.99 -3.06
CA GLU A 67 11.42 -17.73 -3.58
C GLU A 67 11.27 -16.66 -2.50
N PHE A 68 10.90 -17.03 -1.27
CA PHE A 68 10.82 -16.08 -0.16
C PHE A 68 12.17 -15.42 0.17
N GLU A 69 13.25 -16.21 0.21
CA GLU A 69 14.60 -15.67 0.46
C GLU A 69 15.06 -14.77 -0.67
N ASP A 70 14.80 -15.14 -1.93
CA ASP A 70 15.11 -14.30 -3.10
C ASP A 70 14.34 -12.96 -3.03
N ILE A 71 13.04 -12.99 -2.71
CA ILE A 71 12.22 -11.78 -2.52
C ILE A 71 12.79 -10.90 -1.39
N MET A 72 13.19 -11.49 -0.27
CA MET A 72 13.77 -10.77 0.86
C MET A 72 15.11 -10.11 0.49
N GLU A 73 15.94 -10.79 -0.29
CA GLU A 73 17.20 -10.26 -0.81
C GLU A 73 16.93 -9.10 -1.78
N ASP A 74 16.10 -9.31 -2.81
CA ASP A 74 15.76 -8.32 -3.82
C ASP A 74 15.20 -7.03 -3.21
N VAL A 75 14.23 -7.14 -2.31
CA VAL A 75 13.61 -5.98 -1.66
C VAL A 75 14.63 -5.24 -0.79
N ARG A 76 15.47 -5.97 -0.06
CA ARG A 76 16.52 -5.37 0.78
C ARG A 76 17.57 -4.68 -0.06
N GLU A 77 18.05 -5.30 -1.13
CA GLU A 77 19.05 -4.73 -2.03
C GLU A 77 18.53 -3.48 -2.71
N GLU A 78 17.32 -3.53 -3.27
CA GLU A 78 16.71 -2.39 -3.95
C GLU A 78 16.51 -1.20 -2.99
N CYS A 79 16.00 -1.45 -1.78
CA CYS A 79 15.83 -0.39 -0.77
C CYS A 79 17.17 0.14 -0.25
N SER A 80 18.20 -0.72 -0.17
CA SER A 80 19.52 -0.33 0.35
C SER A 80 20.26 0.66 -0.56
N LYS A 81 19.89 0.76 -1.84
CA LYS A 81 20.41 1.78 -2.77
C LYS A 81 20.06 3.21 -2.34
N TYR A 82 19.02 3.39 -1.53
CA TYR A 82 18.49 4.70 -1.14
C TYR A 82 18.70 5.02 0.36
N GLY A 83 19.22 4.08 1.14
CA GLY A 83 19.47 4.27 2.57
C GLY A 83 19.70 2.96 3.31
N PHE A 84 19.95 3.02 4.61
CA PHE A 84 20.13 1.81 5.43
C PHE A 84 18.79 1.21 5.84
N VAL A 85 18.56 -0.06 5.49
CA VAL A 85 17.35 -0.81 5.87
C VAL A 85 17.50 -1.33 7.31
N LYS A 86 16.79 -0.70 8.26
CA LYS A 86 16.80 -1.08 9.68
C LYS A 86 16.12 -2.44 9.94
N SER A 87 14.99 -2.68 9.30
CA SER A 87 14.18 -3.89 9.43
C SER A 87 13.40 -4.14 8.14
N LEU A 88 13.14 -5.41 7.82
CA LEU A 88 12.29 -5.85 6.72
C LEU A 88 11.37 -6.96 7.24
N GLU A 89 10.07 -6.79 7.05
CA GLU A 89 9.07 -7.80 7.38
C GLU A 89 8.17 -8.03 6.16
N ILE A 90 8.05 -9.29 5.77
CA ILE A 90 7.14 -9.73 4.71
C ILE A 90 6.24 -10.81 5.33
N PRO A 91 4.92 -10.56 5.48
CA PRO A 91 4.02 -11.52 6.08
C PRO A 91 3.94 -12.79 5.24
N ARG A 92 4.32 -13.94 5.82
CA ARG A 92 4.16 -15.24 5.16
C ARG A 92 2.83 -15.90 5.54
N PRO A 93 2.19 -16.61 4.60
CA PRO A 93 1.02 -17.42 4.90
C PRO A 93 1.36 -18.55 5.87
N ILE A 94 0.51 -18.77 6.87
CA ILE A 94 0.62 -19.88 7.82
C ILE A 94 -0.59 -20.80 7.60
N PRO A 95 -0.40 -22.13 7.49
CA PRO A 95 -1.53 -23.06 7.37
C PRO A 95 -2.57 -22.85 8.48
N ASP A 96 -3.83 -22.76 8.09
CA ASP A 96 -4.99 -22.59 8.99
C ASP A 96 -5.04 -21.29 9.82
N VAL A 97 -4.20 -20.29 9.49
CA VAL A 97 -4.20 -18.98 10.15
C VAL A 97 -4.39 -17.87 9.11
N ASP A 98 -5.39 -17.02 9.33
CA ASP A 98 -5.56 -15.79 8.57
C ASP A 98 -4.49 -14.77 9.01
N VAL A 99 -3.42 -14.66 8.22
CA VAL A 99 -2.31 -13.74 8.48
C VAL A 99 -2.60 -12.40 7.78
N PRO A 100 -2.78 -11.30 8.53
CA PRO A 100 -3.06 -10.01 7.91
C PRO A 100 -1.90 -9.55 7.02
N GLY A 101 -2.20 -9.15 5.78
CA GLY A 101 -1.23 -8.51 4.89
C GLY A 101 -0.54 -9.43 3.88
N VAL A 102 -0.82 -10.74 3.88
CA VAL A 102 -0.27 -11.66 2.88
C VAL A 102 -0.81 -11.34 1.48
N GLY A 103 0.09 -11.19 0.50
CA GLY A 103 -0.24 -11.01 -0.93
C GLY A 103 -1.06 -9.76 -1.29
N LYS A 104 -1.05 -8.72 -0.44
CA LYS A 104 -1.84 -7.48 -0.58
C LYS A 104 -1.12 -6.40 -1.37
#